data_AF-A0A9D8B8B7-F1
#
_entry.id   AF-A0A9D8B8B7-F1
#
_cell.length_a   1.000
_cell.length_b   1.000
_cell.length_c   1.000
_cell.angle_alpha   90.00
_cell.angle_beta   90.00
_cell.angle_gamma   90.00
#
_symmetry.space_group_name_H-M   'P 1'
#
loop_
_entity.id
_entity.type
_entity.pdbx_description
1 polymer ?
#
loop_
_entity_poly.entity_id
_entity_poly.type
_entity_poly.pdbx_seq_one_letter_code
_entity_poly.pdbx_strand_id
1 'polypeptide(L)' 'MGSEPRKVLDEIAQIKAVDVVMPTRQGMVIRKWCIAQPTKAQSTLIQMLGLYLPQRLKIQQM' A
#
# COMPACT_ATOMS: atom_id res chain seq x y z
N MET A 1 18.20 -14.43 20.47
CA MET A 1 17.89 -14.65 19.03
C MET A 1 16.72 -13.74 18.66
N GLY A 2 16.94 -12.73 17.78
CA GLY A 2 15.98 -11.65 17.50
C GLY A 2 15.20 -11.85 16.19
N SER A 3 14.25 -12.79 16.17
CA SER A 3 13.37 -13.04 15.02
C SER A 3 12.13 -12.15 14.99
N GLU A 4 11.78 -11.54 16.13
CA GLU A 4 10.57 -10.73 16.30
C GLU A 4 10.54 -9.45 15.43
N PRO A 5 11.64 -8.69 15.26
CA PRO A 5 11.62 -7.49 14.39
C PRO A 5 11.49 -7.84 12.90
N ARG A 6 12.04 -8.98 12.47
CA ARG A 6 11.99 -9.40 11.06
C ARG A 6 10.56 -9.75 10.64
N LYS A 7 9.80 -10.44 11.48
CA LYS A 7 8.40 -10.75 11.20
C LYS A 7 7.55 -9.51 10.97
N VAL A 8 7.79 -8.44 11.73
CA VAL A 8 7.09 -7.16 11.54
C VAL A 8 7.39 -6.57 10.17
N LEU A 9 8.65 -6.60 9.74
CA LEU A 9 9.05 -6.12 8.41
C LEU A 9 8.47 -6.99 7.29
N ASP A 10 8.45 -8.31 7.46
CA ASP A 10 7.86 -9.25 6.50
C ASP A 10 6.36 -8.98 6.31
N GLU A 11 5.62 -8.73 7.40
CA GLU A 11 4.19 -8.39 7.33
C GLU A 11 3.93 -7.05 6.63
N ILE A 12 4.77 -6.04 6.86
CA ILE A 12 4.66 -4.75 6.16
C ILE A 12 5.00 -4.92 4.67
N ALA A 13 6.01 -5.73 4.35
CA ALA A 13 6.44 -5.99 2.97
C ALA A 13 5.38 -6.71 2.14
N GLN A 14 4.43 -7.41 2.77
CA GLN A 14 3.30 -8.02 2.07
C GLN A 14 2.27 -7.01 1.55
N ILE A 15 2.29 -5.76 2.02
CA ILE A 15 1.38 -4.72 1.56
C ILE A 15 1.81 -4.26 0.16
N LYS A 16 0.91 -4.41 -0.82
CA LYS A 16 1.22 -4.17 -2.23
C LYS A 16 0.80 -2.79 -2.69
N ALA A 17 1.68 -2.11 -3.41
CA ALA A 17 1.31 -1.02 -4.31
C ALA A 17 0.85 -1.59 -5.65
N VAL A 18 -0.29 -1.13 -6.15
CA VAL A 18 -0.93 -1.61 -7.38
C VAL A 18 -1.19 -0.44 -8.33
N ASP A 19 -0.90 -0.63 -9.62
CA ASP A 19 -1.30 0.32 -10.66
C ASP A 19 -2.73 -0.01 -11.11
N VAL A 20 -3.63 0.96 -10.96
CA VAL A 20 -5.04 0.84 -11.31
C VAL A 20 -5.31 1.66 -12.55
N VAL A 21 -5.69 0.98 -13.63
CA VAL A 21 -6.06 1.57 -14.91
C VAL A 21 -7.57 1.52 -15.05
N MET A 22 -8.23 2.67 -15.02
CA MET A 22 -9.70 2.79 -15.12
C MET A 22 -10.09 3.46 -16.43
N PRO A 23 -10.77 2.75 -17.35
CA PRO A 23 -11.32 3.38 -18.55
C PRO A 23 -12.53 4.25 -18.19
N THR A 24 -12.64 5.41 -18.83
CA THR A 24 -13.80 6.30 -18.68
C THR A 24 -14.72 6.20 -19.89
N ARG A 25 -16.00 6.55 -19.69
CA ARG A 25 -17.02 6.57 -20.78
C ARG A 25 -16.66 7.51 -21.93
N GLN A 26 -15.79 8.50 -21.70
CA GLN A 26 -15.34 9.48 -22.70
C GLN A 26 -14.07 9.03 -23.43
N GLY A 27 -13.62 7.78 -23.24
CA GLY A 27 -12.43 7.23 -23.91
C GLY A 27 -11.09 7.61 -23.25
N MET A 28 -11.08 8.46 -22.22
CA MET A 28 -9.88 8.74 -21.43
C MET A 28 -9.60 7.61 -20.44
N VAL A 29 -8.32 7.31 -20.21
CA VAL A 29 -7.88 6.29 -19.24
C VAL A 29 -7.25 6.98 -18.03
N ILE A 30 -7.77 6.70 -16.84
CA ILE A 30 -7.21 7.21 -15.58
C ILE A 30 -6.27 6.14 -15.02
N ARG A 31 -5.00 6.49 -14.82
CA ARG A 31 -4.02 5.64 -14.13
C ARG A 31 -3.72 6.18 -12.73
N LYS A 32 -3.73 5.31 -11.73
CA LYS A 32 -3.44 5.67 -10.33
C LYS A 32 -2.71 4.54 -9.65
N TRP A 33 -1.63 4.87 -8.95
CA TRP A 33 -0.98 3.92 -8.04
C TRP A 33 -1.66 3.99 -6.68
N CYS A 34 -2.31 2.89 -6.34
CA CYS A 34 -3.07 2.71 -5.11
C CYS A 34 -2.37 1.69 -4.23
N ILE A 35 -2.59 1.77 -2.93
CA ILE A 35 -2.18 0.71 -2.00
C ILE A 35 -3.35 -0.27 -1.90
N ALA A 36 -3.06 -1.56 -2.05
CA ALA A 36 -4.06 -2.61 -1.81
C ALA A 36 -4.52 -2.56 -0.35
N GLN A 37 -5.81 -2.79 -0.11
CA GLN A 37 -6.34 -2.73 1.25
C GLN A 37 -5.61 -3.74 2.15
N PRO A 38 -4.89 -3.28 3.19
CA PRO A 38 -4.15 -4.18 4.08
C PRO A 38 -5.11 -5.06 4.88
N THR A 39 -4.63 -6.23 5.30
CA THR A 39 -5.41 -7.12 6.15
C THR A 39 -5.70 -6.45 7.52
N LYS A 40 -6.66 -6.99 8.28
CA LYS A 40 -6.95 -6.49 9.63
C LYS A 40 -5.70 -6.52 10.53
N ALA A 41 -4.93 -7.59 10.46
CA ALA A 41 -3.69 -7.74 11.24
C ALA A 41 -2.64 -6.69 10.85
N GLN A 42 -2.43 -6.49 9.54
CA GLN A 42 -1.51 -5.47 9.02
C GLN A 42 -1.95 -4.07 9.43
N SER A 43 -3.25 -3.75 9.33
CA SER A 43 -3.79 -2.45 9.73
C SER A 43 -3.53 -2.15 11.21
N THR A 44 -3.77 -3.13 12.09
CA THR A 44 -3.45 -2.99 13.51
C THR A 44 -1.95 -2.78 13.74
N LEU A 45 -1.11 -3.56 13.04
CA LEU A 45 0.35 -3.46 13.15
C LEU A 45 0.85 -2.08 12.72
N ILE A 46 0.38 -1.57 11.58
CA ILE A 46 0.67 -0.23 11.08
C ILE A 46 0.28 0.84 12.10
N GLN A 47 -0.92 0.73 12.68
CA GLN A 47 -1.43 1.66 13.68
C GLN A 47 -0.57 1.63 14.95
N MET A 48 -0.18 0.44 15.42
CA MET A 48 0.70 0.30 16.58
C MET A 48 2.10 0.89 16.35
N LEU A 49 2.60 0.83 15.11
CA LEU A 49 3.86 1.43 14.71
C LEU A 49 3.76 2.94 14.46
N GLY A 50 2.56 3.53 14.55
CA GLY A 50 2.34 4.95 14.25
C GLY A 50 2.55 5.30 12.78
N LEU A 51 2.49 4.31 11.88
CA LEU A 51 2.66 4.51 10.44
C LEU A 51 1.31 4.86 9.80
N TYR A 52 1.33 5.71 8.78
CA TYR A 52 0.15 6.04 7.99
C TYR A 52 0.36 5.57 6.56
N LEU A 53 -0.57 4.77 6.03
CA LEU A 53 -0.54 4.40 4.62
C LEU A 53 -1.32 5.40 3.78
N PRO A 54 -0.69 5.98 2.74
CA PRO A 54 -1.38 6.88 1.84
C PRO A 54 -2.38 6.10 0.96
N GLN A 55 -3.57 6.66 0.77
CA GLN A 55 -4.57 6.05 -0.12
C GLN A 55 -4.18 6.12 -1.61
N ARG A 56 -3.28 7.05 -1.95
CA ARG A 56 -2.76 7.24 -3.32
C ARG A 56 -1.28 7.58 -3.25
N LEU A 57 -0.50 6.89 -4.06
CA LEU A 57 0.91 7.21 -4.23
C LEU A 57 1.03 8.30 -5.29
N LYS A 58 1.68 9.41 -4.94
CA LYS A 58 2.09 10.41 -5.93
C LYS A 58 3.30 9.84 -6.66
N ILE A 59 3.12 9.46 -7.91
CA ILE A 59 4.25 9.10 -8.77
C ILE A 59 4.95 10.42 -9.11
N GLN A 60 6.08 10.67 -8.46
CA GLN A 60 6.95 11.78 -8.85
C GLN A 60 7.73 11.32 -10.07
N GLN A 61 7.51 11.98 -11.22
CA GLN A 61 8.30 11.68 -12.41
C GLN A 61 9.74 12.10 -12.13
N MET A 62 10.66 11.13 -12.12
CA MET A 62 12.11 11.37 -12.14
C MET A 62 12.56 11.65 -13.57
#